data_AF-A0A6B3UM49-F1
#
_entry.id   AF-A0A6B3UM49-F1
#
_cell.length_a   1.000
_cell.length_b   1.000
_cell.length_c   1.000
_cell.angle_alpha   90.00
_cell.angle_beta   90.00
_cell.angle_gamma   90.00
#
_symmetry.space_group_name_H-M   'P 1'
#
loop_
_entity.id
_entity.type
_entity.pdbx_description
1 polymer ?
#
loop_
_entity_poly.entity_id
_entity_poly.type
_entity_poly.pdbx_seq_one_letter_code
_entity_poly.pdbx_strand_id
1 'polypeptide(L)'
;MRAMVVIGVLAAAALGGCQKKEEAPAAAEPFSIFTPKKPGRYAGVGFYAPGEMWTQIAREPSAQAAADPAGATPDDDDQIIIVVDSVTGEVRQCGNLSGFCISMNPWTKATPDGKAALGAPSAPVALTKHVADLRKEEEEAAKKAGG
;
A
#
# COMPACT_ATOMS: atom_id res chain seq x y z
N MET A 1 29.68 -3.35 -57.22
CA MET A 1 29.29 -2.34 -56.20
C MET A 1 27.79 -2.25 -55.93
N ARG A 2 26.89 -2.58 -56.88
CA ARG A 2 25.42 -2.56 -56.64
C ARG A 2 24.89 -3.65 -55.70
N ALA A 3 25.59 -4.78 -55.56
CA ALA A 3 25.14 -5.89 -54.70
C ALA A 3 25.36 -5.68 -53.19
N MET A 4 26.24 -4.74 -52.79
CA MET A 4 26.52 -4.50 -51.37
C MET A 4 25.52 -3.54 -50.69
N VAL A 5 24.74 -2.77 -51.46
CA VAL A 5 23.76 -1.83 -50.89
C VAL A 5 22.47 -2.54 -50.45
N VAL A 6 22.12 -3.66 -51.08
CA VAL A 6 20.86 -4.38 -50.81
C VAL A 6 20.90 -5.11 -49.47
N ILE A 7 22.08 -5.58 -49.02
CA ILE A 7 22.23 -6.30 -47.75
C ILE A 7 22.14 -5.35 -46.54
N GLY A 8 22.55 -4.08 -46.69
CA GLY A 8 22.49 -3.09 -45.61
C GLY A 8 21.07 -2.68 -45.21
N VAL A 9 20.13 -2.62 -46.17
CA VAL A 9 18.76 -2.15 -45.92
C VAL A 9 17.91 -3.22 -45.22
N LEU A 10 18.16 -4.50 -45.47
CA LEU A 10 17.44 -5.60 -44.80
C LEU A 10 17.82 -5.75 -43.32
N ALA A 11 19.03 -5.36 -42.92
CA ALA A 11 19.45 -5.41 -41.51
C ALA A 11 18.80 -4.31 -40.65
N ALA A 12 18.43 -3.16 -41.23
CA ALA A 12 17.82 -2.05 -40.49
C ALA A 12 16.32 -2.27 -40.19
N ALA A 13 15.62 -3.05 -41.01
CA ALA A 13 14.19 -3.32 -40.80
C ALA A 13 13.91 -4.32 -39.65
N ALA A 14 14.91 -5.08 -39.21
CA ALA A 14 14.75 -6.06 -38.13
C ALA A 14 14.80 -5.45 -36.72
N LEU A 15 15.19 -4.18 -36.57
CA LEU A 15 15.36 -3.52 -35.26
C LEU A 15 14.19 -2.60 -34.86
N GLY A 16 13.20 -2.38 -35.73
CA GLY A 16 12.07 -1.47 -35.50
C GLY A 16 10.82 -2.08 -34.84
N GLY A 17 10.86 -3.36 -34.47
CA GLY A 17 9.68 -4.15 -34.12
C GLY A 17 9.46 -4.45 -32.64
N CYS A 18 9.89 -3.60 -31.70
CA CYS A 18 9.44 -3.73 -30.30
C CYS A 18 8.03 -3.16 -30.14
N GLN A 19 7.04 -3.93 -30.59
CA GLN A 19 5.65 -3.68 -30.22
C GLN A 19 5.53 -3.79 -28.70
N LYS A 20 5.15 -2.69 -28.04
CA LYS A 20 4.65 -2.70 -26.66
C LYS A 20 3.43 -3.61 -26.64
N LYS A 21 3.65 -4.87 -26.28
CA LYS A 21 2.59 -5.84 -26.02
C LYS A 21 1.86 -5.36 -24.77
N GLU A 22 0.59 -5.00 -24.93
CA GLU A 22 -0.31 -4.73 -23.80
C GLU A 22 -0.21 -5.87 -22.79
N GLU A 23 -0.04 -5.46 -21.54
CA GLU A 23 0.18 -6.30 -20.38
C GLU A 23 -1.09 -7.12 -20.12
N ALA A 24 -1.14 -8.33 -20.68
CA ALA A 24 -2.15 -9.31 -20.32
C ALA A 24 -1.99 -9.70 -18.84
N PRO A 25 -3.08 -9.89 -18.08
CA PRO A 25 -3.00 -10.31 -16.69
C PRO A 25 -2.22 -11.61 -16.58
N ALA A 26 -1.28 -11.65 -15.63
CA ALA A 26 -0.33 -12.73 -15.41
C ALA A 26 -1.02 -14.10 -15.29
N ALA A 27 -1.13 -14.80 -16.42
CA ALA A 27 -1.29 -16.24 -16.44
C ALA A 27 0.00 -16.86 -15.89
N ALA A 28 -0.13 -17.82 -14.99
CA ALA A 28 0.97 -18.47 -14.29
C ALA A 28 1.95 -19.12 -15.29
N GLU A 29 3.06 -18.43 -15.57
CA GLU A 29 4.15 -18.97 -16.37
C GLU A 29 4.90 -20.06 -15.57
N PRO A 30 5.28 -21.18 -16.21
CA PRO A 30 6.03 -22.25 -15.58
C PRO A 30 7.41 -21.77 -15.14
N PHE A 31 7.82 -22.20 -13.94
CA PHE A 31 9.02 -21.79 -13.22
C PHE A 31 10.32 -22.03 -14.03
N SER A 32 10.77 -21.05 -14.81
CA SER A 32 12.06 -21.09 -15.51
C SER A 32 13.20 -20.59 -14.61
N ILE A 33 14.25 -21.40 -14.44
CA ILE A 33 15.44 -21.10 -13.63
C ILE A 33 16.48 -20.23 -14.36
N PHE A 34 16.30 -19.95 -15.65
CA PHE A 34 17.27 -19.21 -16.48
C PHE A 34 16.81 -17.80 -16.88
N THR A 35 15.60 -17.40 -16.50
CA THR A 35 15.13 -16.04 -16.75
C THR A 35 15.52 -15.16 -15.56
N PRO A 36 16.21 -14.03 -15.74
CA PRO A 36 16.47 -13.10 -14.64
C PRO A 36 15.12 -12.67 -14.05
N LYS A 37 14.81 -13.15 -12.84
CA LYS A 37 13.59 -12.77 -12.11
C LYS A 37 13.63 -11.27 -11.95
N LYS A 38 12.71 -10.55 -12.62
CA LYS A 38 12.40 -9.19 -12.21
C LYS A 38 12.07 -9.26 -10.72
N PRO A 39 12.66 -8.39 -9.87
CA PRO A 39 12.33 -8.40 -8.45
C PRO A 39 10.81 -8.25 -8.31
N GLY A 40 10.22 -9.05 -7.41
CA GLY A 40 8.80 -8.97 -7.14
C GLY A 40 8.39 -7.56 -6.69
N ARG A 41 7.14 -7.18 -6.96
CA ARG A 41 6.62 -5.84 -6.64
C ARG A 41 6.67 -5.52 -5.14
N TYR A 42 6.72 -6.52 -4.27
CA TYR A 42 6.67 -6.33 -2.82
C TYR A 42 8.06 -6.42 -2.21
N ALA A 43 8.43 -5.40 -1.44
CA ALA A 43 9.69 -5.33 -0.70
C ALA A 43 9.69 -6.26 0.53
N GLY A 44 8.52 -6.53 1.11
CA GLY A 44 8.39 -7.38 2.28
C GLY A 44 6.94 -7.66 2.66
N VAL A 45 6.77 -8.74 3.42
CA VAL A 45 5.50 -9.15 4.04
C VAL A 45 5.77 -9.45 5.51
N GLY A 46 4.95 -8.91 6.40
CA GLY A 46 5.00 -9.16 7.84
C GLY A 46 3.63 -9.55 8.40
N PHE A 47 3.63 -10.27 9.51
CA PHE A 47 2.42 -10.68 10.23
C PHE A 47 2.52 -10.19 11.67
N TYR A 48 1.49 -9.50 12.13
CA TYR A 48 1.46 -8.89 13.46
C TYR A 48 0.16 -9.27 14.17
N ALA A 49 0.21 -9.41 15.49
CA ALA A 49 -1.03 -9.51 16.26
C ALA A 49 -1.81 -8.19 16.18
N PRO A 50 -3.15 -8.22 16.07
CA PRO A 50 -3.96 -7.02 16.14
C PRO A 50 -3.88 -6.44 17.55
N GLY A 51 -3.29 -5.25 17.67
CA GLY A 51 -3.34 -4.47 18.91
C GLY A 51 -4.62 -3.64 18.99
N GLU A 52 -4.83 -2.95 20.13
CA GLU A 52 -5.99 -2.08 20.36
C GLU A 52 -6.15 -0.97 19.30
N MET A 53 -5.06 -0.58 18.63
CA MET A 53 -5.10 0.39 17.55
C MET A 53 -5.82 -0.14 16.30
N TRP A 54 -5.76 -1.45 16.01
CA TRP A 54 -6.38 -2.01 14.81
C TRP A 54 -7.89 -1.77 14.81
N THR A 55 -8.53 -2.06 15.94
CA THR A 55 -9.97 -1.86 16.15
C THR A 55 -10.36 -0.38 16.19
N GLN A 56 -9.40 0.54 16.37
CA GLN A 56 -9.64 1.99 16.27
C GLN A 56 -9.55 2.50 14.83
N ILE A 57 -8.62 1.95 14.06
CA ILE A 57 -8.41 2.33 12.65
C ILE A 57 -9.51 1.71 11.78
N ALA A 58 -9.93 0.48 12.10
CA ALA A 58 -10.93 -0.27 11.34
C ALA A 58 -12.38 0.00 11.77
N ARG A 59 -12.63 1.07 12.55
CA ARG A 59 -13.97 1.38 13.11
C ARG A 59 -15.03 1.68 12.08
N GLU A 60 -14.66 2.07 10.86
CA GLU A 60 -15.65 2.30 9.82
C GLU A 60 -16.16 0.93 9.33
N PRO A 61 -17.46 0.63 9.53
CA PRO A 61 -18.02 -0.60 9.01
C PRO A 61 -17.82 -0.61 7.50
N SER A 62 -17.11 -1.62 7.00
CA SER A 62 -16.93 -1.76 5.56
C SER A 62 -18.31 -1.92 4.90
N ALA A 63 -18.46 -1.47 3.66
CA ALA A 63 -19.68 -1.73 2.89
C ALA A 63 -19.99 -3.24 2.81
N GLN A 64 -18.95 -4.08 2.94
CA GLN A 64 -19.04 -5.53 3.06
C GLN A 64 -19.71 -5.97 4.36
N ALA A 65 -19.32 -5.40 5.51
CA ALA A 65 -19.93 -5.71 6.81
C ALA A 65 -21.41 -5.31 6.87
N ALA A 66 -21.82 -4.28 6.12
CA ALA A 66 -23.22 -3.90 6.00
C ALA A 66 -24.03 -4.88 5.13
N ALA A 67 -23.39 -5.57 4.19
CA ALA A 67 -24.03 -6.51 3.27
C ALA A 67 -24.16 -7.94 3.85
N ASP A 68 -23.24 -8.34 4.72
CA ASP A 68 -23.24 -9.64 5.40
C ASP A 68 -22.97 -9.48 6.90
N PRO A 69 -24.03 -9.38 7.73
CA PRO A 69 -23.90 -9.26 9.18
C PRO A 69 -23.26 -10.48 9.87
N ALA A 70 -23.16 -11.63 9.18
CA ALA A 70 -22.51 -12.82 9.69
C ALA A 70 -21.03 -12.91 9.28
N GLY A 71 -20.53 -11.95 8.49
CA GLY A 71 -19.14 -11.85 8.09
C GLY A 71 -18.21 -11.51 9.25
N ALA A 72 -16.95 -11.94 9.15
CA ALA A 72 -15.91 -11.57 10.11
C ALA A 72 -15.69 -10.06 10.10
N THR A 73 -15.62 -9.49 11.29
CA THR A 73 -15.35 -8.08 11.55
C THR A 73 -13.86 -7.88 11.85
N PRO A 74 -13.34 -6.63 11.78
CA PRO A 74 -11.96 -6.37 12.17
C PRO A 74 -11.60 -6.80 13.60
N ASP A 75 -12.59 -6.94 14.49
CA ASP A 75 -12.39 -7.44 15.86
C ASP A 75 -12.17 -8.96 15.90
N ASP A 76 -12.54 -9.68 14.83
CA ASP A 76 -12.30 -11.12 14.68
C ASP A 76 -10.93 -11.43 14.09
N ASP A 77 -10.16 -10.43 13.63
CA ASP A 77 -8.83 -10.68 13.08
C ASP A 77 -7.86 -11.19 14.16
N ASP A 78 -7.10 -12.23 13.83
CA ASP A 78 -6.02 -12.77 14.68
C ASP A 78 -4.64 -12.31 14.21
N GLN A 79 -4.55 -11.87 12.95
CA GLN A 79 -3.31 -11.45 12.31
C GLN A 79 -3.55 -10.29 11.35
N ILE A 80 -2.67 -9.30 11.42
CA ILE A 80 -2.57 -8.20 10.47
C ILE A 80 -1.40 -8.48 9.54
N ILE A 81 -1.73 -8.61 8.26
CA ILE A 81 -0.78 -8.84 7.18
C ILE A 81 -0.34 -7.49 6.63
N ILE A 82 0.93 -7.17 6.78
CA ILE A 82 1.52 -5.93 6.26
C ILE A 82 2.34 -6.22 5.02
N VAL A 83 2.07 -5.51 3.94
CA VAL A 83 2.77 -5.63 2.66
C VAL A 83 3.32 -4.26 2.26
N VAL A 84 4.59 -4.21 1.85
CA VAL A 84 5.24 -2.98 1.36
C VAL A 84 5.49 -3.10 -0.14
N ASP A 85 4.96 -2.19 -0.94
CA ASP A 85 5.22 -2.06 -2.37
C ASP A 85 6.57 -1.35 -2.59
N SER A 86 7.50 -2.04 -3.27
CA SER A 86 8.86 -1.53 -3.52
C SER A 86 8.92 -0.43 -4.57
N VAL A 87 7.92 -0.33 -5.44
CA VAL A 87 7.85 0.64 -6.52
C VAL A 87 7.23 1.95 -6.03
N THR A 88 6.15 1.86 -5.26
CA THR A 88 5.39 3.03 -4.83
C THR A 88 5.73 3.49 -3.42
N GLY A 89 6.28 2.60 -2.58
CA GLY A 89 6.42 2.84 -1.14
C GLY A 89 5.11 2.72 -0.36
N GLU A 90 4.03 2.26 -1.02
CA GLU A 90 2.74 2.01 -0.38
C GLU A 90 2.85 0.87 0.63
N VAL A 91 2.25 1.05 1.80
CA VAL A 91 2.09 0.07 2.86
C VAL A 91 0.62 -0.32 2.92
N ARG A 92 0.34 -1.61 2.75
CA ARG A 92 -0.99 -2.20 2.92
C ARG A 92 -1.03 -3.01 4.19
N GLN A 93 -2.09 -2.86 4.97
CA GLN A 93 -2.32 -3.68 6.17
C GLN A 93 -3.70 -4.30 6.04
N CYS A 94 -3.79 -5.63 6.11
CA CYS A 94 -5.03 -6.37 5.94
C CYS A 94 -5.28 -7.33 7.09
N GLY A 95 -6.51 -7.37 7.60
CA GLY A 95 -6.97 -8.40 8.51
C GLY A 95 -7.06 -9.77 7.82
N ASN A 96 -6.65 -10.82 8.51
CA ASN A 96 -6.64 -12.18 7.95
C ASN A 96 -8.03 -12.81 7.84
N LEU A 97 -8.98 -12.46 8.71
CA LEU A 97 -10.33 -13.03 8.73
C LEU A 97 -11.35 -12.06 8.12
N SER A 98 -11.31 -10.79 8.55
CA SER A 98 -12.23 -9.75 8.09
C SER A 98 -12.01 -9.37 6.63
N GLY A 99 -10.79 -9.55 6.13
CA GLY A 99 -10.36 -9.04 4.83
C GLY A 99 -10.32 -7.51 4.76
N PHE A 100 -10.51 -6.81 5.88
CA PHE A 100 -10.44 -5.35 5.94
C PHE A 100 -9.01 -4.89 5.67
N CYS A 101 -8.84 -4.02 4.68
CA CYS A 101 -7.53 -3.54 4.25
C CYS A 101 -7.47 -2.02 4.31
N ILE A 102 -6.38 -1.51 4.88
CA ILE A 102 -5.98 -0.10 4.79
C ILE A 102 -4.74 0.02 3.92
N SER A 103 -4.67 1.11 3.15
CA SER A 103 -3.49 1.46 2.35
C SER A 103 -3.02 2.85 2.75
N MET A 104 -1.71 3.01 2.87
CA MET A 104 -1.09 4.31 3.17
C MET A 104 0.27 4.42 2.49
N ASN A 105 0.66 5.62 2.09
CA ASN A 105 2.01 5.90 1.63
C ASN A 105 2.61 7.03 2.48
N PRO A 106 3.46 6.70 3.48
CA PRO A 106 4.00 7.71 4.37
C PRO A 106 5.07 8.59 3.68
N TRP A 107 5.49 8.22 2.47
CA TRP A 107 6.58 8.87 1.74
C TRP A 107 6.10 9.83 0.65
N THR A 108 4.82 9.78 0.27
CA THR A 108 4.25 10.78 -0.64
C THR A 108 4.07 12.08 0.12
N LYS A 109 4.89 13.09 -0.22
CA LYS A 109 4.74 14.45 0.30
C LYS A 109 3.29 14.90 0.08
N ALA A 110 2.66 15.45 1.12
CA ALA A 110 1.42 16.20 0.97
C ALA A 110 1.60 17.22 -0.17
N THR A 111 0.60 17.39 -1.04
CA THR A 111 0.69 18.41 -2.08
C THR A 111 0.83 19.80 -1.42
N PRO A 112 1.44 20.80 -2.10
CA PRO A 112 1.57 22.17 -1.56
C PRO A 112 0.24 22.81 -1.11
N ASP A 113 -0.86 22.31 -1.63
CA ASP A 113 -2.26 22.65 -1.37
C ASP A 113 -2.89 21.83 -0.22
N GLY A 114 -2.08 21.07 0.52
CA GLY A 114 -2.50 20.31 1.72
C GLY A 114 -3.41 19.11 1.42
N LYS A 115 -3.62 18.78 0.15
CA LYS A 115 -4.44 17.64 -0.25
C LYS A 115 -3.55 16.40 -0.39
N ALA A 116 -3.76 15.44 0.48
CA ALA A 116 -3.02 14.19 0.42
C ALA A 116 -3.25 13.50 -0.94
N ALA A 117 -2.16 13.18 -1.63
CA ALA A 117 -2.17 12.63 -2.97
C ALA A 117 -2.86 11.25 -2.96
N LEU A 118 -3.98 11.15 -3.69
CA LEU A 118 -4.78 9.96 -4.06
C LEU A 118 -4.65 8.74 -3.12
N GLY A 119 -5.64 8.58 -2.23
CA GLY A 119 -5.78 7.41 -1.36
C GLY A 119 -5.55 7.67 0.14
N ALA A 120 -5.62 8.93 0.58
CA ALA A 120 -5.36 9.31 1.95
C ALA A 120 -6.37 8.72 2.96
N PRO A 121 -5.94 7.93 3.95
CA PRO A 121 -6.34 8.25 5.31
C PRO A 121 -5.50 9.48 5.70
N SER A 122 -6.15 10.64 5.81
CA SER A 122 -5.78 11.62 6.83
C SER A 122 -5.39 10.85 8.09
N ALA A 123 -4.22 11.14 8.67
CA ALA A 123 -3.61 10.47 9.82
C ALA A 123 -4.59 9.56 10.59
N PRO A 124 -4.31 8.26 10.73
CA PRO A 124 -5.27 7.31 11.29
C PRO A 124 -5.72 7.82 12.64
N VAL A 125 -7.02 8.07 12.74
CA VAL A 125 -7.69 8.75 13.86
C VAL A 125 -7.46 10.27 13.86
N ALA A 126 -8.57 11.02 13.73
CA ALA A 126 -8.62 12.36 14.30
C ALA A 126 -8.37 12.20 15.81
N LEU A 127 -7.11 12.33 16.25
CA LEU A 127 -6.65 12.21 17.64
C LEU A 127 -7.22 13.32 18.54
N THR A 128 -8.47 13.71 18.35
CA THR A 128 -9.14 14.74 19.15
C THR A 128 -9.19 14.35 20.62
N LYS A 129 -9.28 13.04 20.92
CA LYS A 129 -9.28 12.53 22.29
C LYS A 129 -7.91 12.62 22.95
N HIS A 130 -6.85 12.21 22.25
CA HIS A 130 -5.48 12.28 22.80
C HIS A 130 -5.01 13.72 22.99
N VAL A 131 -5.44 14.65 22.13
CA VAL A 131 -5.15 16.09 22.30
C VAL A 131 -5.83 16.66 23.55
N ALA A 132 -7.05 16.21 23.89
CA ALA A 132 -7.72 16.64 25.11
C ALA A 132 -7.01 16.11 26.38
N ASP A 133 -6.51 14.88 26.32
CA ASP A 133 -5.79 14.26 27.44
C ASP A 133 -4.40 14.89 27.63
N LEU A 134 -3.66 15.16 26.54
CA LEU A 134 -2.38 15.88 26.59
C LEU A 134 -2.54 17.30 27.17
N ARG A 135 -3.61 18.03 26.80
CA ARG A 135 -3.88 19.37 27.38
C ARG A 135 -4.19 19.31 28.87
N LYS A 136 -4.89 18.28 29.34
CA LYS A 136 -5.12 18.08 30.78
C LYS A 136 -3.81 17.83 31.51
N GLU A 137 -2.94 16.99 30.95
CA GLU A 137 -1.63 16.70 31.54
C GLU A 137 -0.74 17.96 31.62
N GLU A 138 -0.75 18.81 30.58
CA GLU A 138 -0.03 20.09 30.57
C GLU A 138 -0.57 21.09 31.62
N GLU A 139 -1.89 21.20 31.77
CA GLU A 139 -2.52 22.06 32.78
C GLU A 139 -2.21 21.59 34.21
N GLU A 140 -2.19 20.28 34.45
CA GLU A 140 -1.79 19.71 35.74
C GLU A 140 -0.30 19.92 36.04
N ALA A 141 0.56 19.82 35.03
CA ALA A 141 1.98 20.11 35.17
C ALA A 141 2.25 21.58 35.48
N ALA A 142 1.55 22.52 34.81
CA ALA A 142 1.69 23.95 35.04
C ALA A 142 1.25 24.37 36.45
N LYS A 143 0.17 23.77 36.99
CA LYS A 143 -0.27 24.01 38.36
C LYS A 143 0.74 23.53 39.40
N LYS A 144 1.41 22.40 39.15
CA LYS A 144 2.45 21.86 40.04
C LYS A 144 3.75 22.68 40.00
N ALA A 145 4.03 23.39 38.91
CA ALA A 145 5.24 24.19 38.74
C ALA A 145 5.13 25.64 39.24
N GLY A 146 3.90 26.16 39.39
CA GLY A 146 3.64 27.55 39.78
C GLY A 146 3.21 27.76 41.24
N GLY A 147 3.15 26.71 42.06
CA GLY A 147 2.87 26.76 43.49
C GLY A 147 4.08 26.30 44.30
#